data_AF-A0A929PIP1-F1
#
_entry.id   AF-A0A929PIP1-F1
#
_cell.length_a   1.000
_cell.length_b   1.000
_cell.length_c   1.000
_cell.angle_alpha   90.00
_cell.angle_beta   90.00
_cell.angle_gamma   90.00
#
_symmetry.space_group_name_H-M   'P 1'
#
loop_
_entity.id
_entity.type
_entity.pdbx_description
1 polymer ?
#
loop_
_entity_poly.entity_id
_entity_poly.type
_entity_poly.pdbx_seq_one_letter_code
_entity_poly.pdbx_strand_id
1 'polypeptide(L)'
;MPATLKLHADEGGTYTVCIACTNDAGGADIPQTLNWTLTDSVGGVINSRKEVDIPGPAAEEEVKLIGDDLAMQAGEVASEVSRIFTTKGTDSTGDPIRGRSRFILDNYIVLPIV
;
A
#
# COMPACT_ATOMS: atom_id res chain seq x y z
N MET A 1 -18.83 -9.64 -4.85
CA MET A 1 -17.63 -10.07 -5.59
C MET A 1 -16.61 -10.52 -4.55
N PRO A 2 -15.96 -11.69 -4.68
CA PRO A 2 -14.91 -12.07 -3.74
C PRO A 2 -13.71 -11.14 -3.94
N ALA A 3 -13.32 -10.40 -2.90
CA ALA A 3 -12.07 -9.66 -2.90
C ALA A 3 -10.94 -10.67 -2.67
N THR A 4 -10.26 -11.08 -3.73
CA THR A 4 -9.02 -11.86 -3.59
C THR A 4 -7.99 -10.91 -3.01
N LEU A 5 -7.63 -11.11 -1.74
CA LEU A 5 -6.53 -10.39 -1.12
C LEU A 5 -5.26 -10.80 -1.87
N LYS A 6 -4.80 -9.96 -2.80
CA LYS A 6 -3.46 -10.13 -3.36
C LYS A 6 -2.51 -9.89 -2.21
N LEU A 7 -1.75 -10.90 -1.83
CA LEU A 7 -0.70 -10.78 -0.81
C LEU A 7 0.67 -10.56 -1.46
N HIS A 8 0.74 -10.63 -2.79
CA HIS A 8 1.94 -10.63 -3.59
C HIS A 8 1.83 -9.58 -4.71
N ALA A 9 2.92 -8.85 -4.92
CA ALA A 9 3.14 -7.94 -6.04
C ALA A 9 4.38 -8.39 -6.81
N ASP A 10 4.32 -8.37 -8.13
CA ASP A 10 5.49 -8.67 -8.97
C ASP A 10 6.43 -7.45 -9.01
N GLU A 11 7.75 -7.69 -8.93
CA GLU A 11 8.75 -6.64 -9.12
C GLU A 11 8.57 -5.92 -10.46
N GLY A 12 8.53 -4.57 -10.41
CA GLY A 12 8.31 -3.73 -11.60
C GLY A 12 6.91 -3.84 -12.22
N GLY A 13 6.00 -4.59 -11.60
CA GLY A 13 4.64 -4.81 -12.06
C GLY A 13 3.67 -3.69 -11.71
N THR A 14 2.43 -4.07 -11.44
CA THR A 14 1.38 -3.15 -11.00
C THR A 14 0.62 -3.80 -9.84
N TYR A 15 0.39 -3.02 -8.79
CA TYR A 15 -0.33 -3.48 -7.62
C TYR A 15 -1.30 -2.40 -7.13
N THR A 16 -2.56 -2.75 -6.94
CA THR A 16 -3.60 -1.81 -6.47
C THR A 16 -3.88 -2.07 -5.00
N VAL A 17 -3.78 -1.04 -4.18
CA VAL A 17 -4.24 -1.05 -2.79
C VAL A 17 -5.59 -0.34 -2.72
N CYS A 18 -6.61 -1.05 -2.27
CA CYS A 18 -7.92 -0.47 -1.98
C CYS A 18 -7.96 -0.02 -0.51
N ILE A 19 -8.31 1.24 -0.27
CA ILE A 19 -8.57 1.80 1.04
C ILE A 19 -10.08 1.95 1.15
N ALA A 20 -10.69 1.32 2.15
CA ALA A 20 -12.11 1.47 2.45
C ALA A 20 -12.25 2.08 3.84
N CYS A 21 -12.97 3.19 3.93
CA CYS A 21 -13.26 3.90 5.16
C CYS A 21 -14.73 3.66 5.54
N THR A 22 -14.93 3.11 6.74
CA THR A 22 -16.25 2.78 7.26
C THR A 22 -16.40 3.32 8.68
N ASN A 23 -17.59 3.80 9.01
CA ASN A 23 -17.93 4.17 10.38
C ASN A 23 -18.19 2.94 11.27
N ASP A 24 -18.42 3.16 12.56
CA ASP A 24 -18.68 2.10 13.55
C ASP A 24 -19.94 1.26 13.25
N ALA A 25 -20.86 1.77 12.44
CA ALA A 25 -22.04 1.04 11.99
C ALA A 25 -21.78 0.22 10.71
N GLY A 26 -20.55 0.21 10.19
CA GLY A 26 -20.16 -0.44 8.94
C GLY A 26 -20.65 0.27 7.68
N GLY A 27 -21.19 1.48 7.80
CA GLY A 27 -21.55 2.33 6.68
C GLY A 27 -20.31 3.02 6.10
N ALA A 28 -20.35 3.34 4.81
CA ALA A 28 -19.32 4.14 4.16
C ALA A 28 -19.12 5.47 4.89
N ASP A 29 -17.87 5.85 5.11
CA ASP A 29 -17.49 7.11 5.73
C ASP A 29 -16.45 7.82 4.88
N ILE A 30 -16.67 9.10 4.59
CA ILE A 30 -15.82 9.89 3.71
C ILE A 30 -14.82 10.66 4.57
N PRO A 31 -13.51 10.36 4.47
CA PRO A 31 -12.49 11.05 5.25
C PRO A 31 -12.42 12.55 4.89
N GLN A 32 -12.14 13.40 5.88
CA GLN A 32 -11.77 14.79 5.63
C GLN A 32 -10.36 14.92 5.08
N THR A 33 -9.45 14.06 5.55
CA THR A 33 -8.06 14.00 5.10
C THR A 33 -7.64 12.56 4.93
N LEU A 34 -6.82 12.29 3.92
CA LEU A 34 -6.24 10.96 3.72
C LEU A 34 -4.88 11.09 3.05
N ASN A 35 -3.88 10.45 3.65
CA ASN A 35 -2.54 10.36 3.12
C ASN A 35 -2.00 8.95 3.31
N TRP A 36 -1.01 8.59 2.49
CA TRP A 36 -0.39 7.27 2.54
C TRP A 36 1.13 7.33 2.50
N THR A 37 1.75 6.25 2.94
CA THR A 37 3.20 6.07 2.95
C THR A 37 3.51 4.64 2.56
N LEU A 38 4.55 4.45 1.75
CA LEU A 38 5.07 3.14 1.40
C LEU A 38 6.47 2.96 2.00
N THR A 39 6.65 1.91 2.80
CA THR A 39 7.93 1.57 3.40
C THR A 39 8.34 0.13 3.15
N ASP A 40 9.61 -0.17 3.34
CA ASP A 40 10.09 -1.54 3.56
C ASP A 40 9.74 -2.05 4.98
N SER A 41 10.18 -3.27 5.29
CA SER A 41 9.98 -3.95 6.58
C SER A 41 10.68 -3.29 7.77
N VAL A 42 11.73 -2.49 7.53
CA VAL A 42 12.53 -1.80 8.55
C VAL A 42 12.17 -0.30 8.68
N GLY A 43 11.24 0.19 7.86
CA GLY A 43 10.73 1.57 7.89
C GLY A 43 11.40 2.53 6.91
N GLY A 44 12.26 2.05 6.01
CA GLY A 44 12.81 2.83 4.91
C GLY A 44 11.71 3.22 3.92
N VAL A 45 11.64 4.50 3.57
CA VAL A 45 10.63 5.02 2.63
C VAL A 45 10.99 4.57 1.20
N ILE A 46 10.03 3.96 0.52
CA ILE A 46 10.18 3.52 -0.87
C ILE A 46 9.80 4.67 -1.80
N ASN A 47 10.65 4.90 -2.82
CA ASN A 47 10.36 5.83 -3.92
C ASN A 47 9.86 7.22 -3.47
N SER A 48 10.40 7.75 -2.36
CA SER A 48 9.96 9.02 -1.75
C SER A 48 8.46 9.10 -1.40
N ARG A 49 7.76 7.96 -1.31
CA ARG A 49 6.34 7.87 -0.95
C ARG A 49 6.14 8.06 0.54
N LYS A 50 6.41 9.26 1.03
CA LYS A 50 6.20 9.67 2.42
C LYS A 50 5.07 10.67 2.48
N GLU A 51 4.02 10.33 3.24
CA GLU A 51 2.84 11.18 3.47
C GLU A 51 2.26 11.78 2.17
N VAL A 52 2.08 10.92 1.15
CA VAL A 52 1.48 11.30 -0.12
C VAL A 52 0.01 11.58 0.07
N ASP A 53 -0.42 12.79 -0.29
CA ASP A 53 -1.80 13.27 -0.17
C ASP A 53 -2.75 12.60 -1.18
N ILE A 54 -3.98 12.33 -0.74
CA ILE A 54 -5.10 11.94 -1.59
C ILE A 54 -6.09 13.12 -1.61
N PRO A 55 -6.05 13.98 -2.66
CA PRO A 55 -6.90 15.16 -2.71
C PRO A 55 -8.35 14.77 -2.98
N GLY A 56 -9.26 15.23 -2.11
CA GLY A 56 -10.69 14.93 -2.20
C GLY A 56 -10.99 13.45 -1.93
N PRO A 57 -10.75 12.95 -0.70
CA PRO A 57 -10.97 11.55 -0.36
C PRO A 57 -12.41 11.11 -0.60
N ALA A 58 -12.58 9.87 -1.05
CA ALA A 58 -13.82 9.12 -1.10
C ALA A 58 -13.83 8.04 -0.01
N ALA A 59 -15.01 7.43 0.20
CA ALA A 59 -15.15 6.30 1.13
C ALA A 59 -14.40 5.05 0.66
N GLU A 60 -14.16 4.93 -0.65
CA GLU A 60 -13.32 3.90 -1.26
C GLU A 60 -12.31 4.56 -2.19
N GLU A 61 -11.03 4.27 -1.97
CA GLU A 61 -9.91 4.80 -2.75
C GLU A 61 -9.04 3.67 -3.30
N GLU A 62 -8.57 3.84 -4.54
CA GLU A 62 -7.63 2.91 -5.16
C GLU A 62 -6.29 3.59 -5.38
N VAL A 63 -5.25 3.12 -4.69
CA VAL A 63 -3.89 3.57 -4.90
C VAL A 63 -3.13 2.55 -5.73
N LYS A 64 -2.76 2.96 -6.95
CA LYS A 64 -2.01 2.14 -7.88
C LYS A 64 -0.50 2.33 -7.68
N LEU A 65 0.17 1.28 -7.24
CA LEU A 65 1.63 1.20 -7.14
C LEU A 65 2.22 0.65 -8.44
N ILE A 66 3.25 1.30 -8.95
CA ILE A 66 3.88 0.95 -10.24
C ILE A 66 5.40 1.21 -10.20
N GLY A 67 6.13 0.53 -11.09
CA GLY A 67 7.54 0.82 -11.35
C GLY A 67 8.38 0.81 -10.07
N ASP A 68 9.00 1.96 -9.75
CA ASP A 68 9.90 2.13 -8.61
C ASP A 68 9.22 1.91 -7.24
N ASP A 69 7.90 2.01 -7.15
CA ASP A 69 7.16 1.64 -5.93
C ASP A 69 7.28 0.13 -5.61
N LEU A 70 7.53 -0.66 -6.66
CA LEU A 70 7.65 -2.12 -6.64
C LEU A 70 9.05 -2.59 -7.06
N ALA A 71 10.06 -1.71 -7.05
CA ALA A 71 11.44 -2.09 -7.34
C ALA A 71 12.15 -2.62 -6.09
N MET A 72 13.06 -3.57 -6.28
CA MET A 72 14.00 -4.01 -5.25
C MET A 72 14.92 -2.85 -4.85
N GLN A 73 15.09 -2.64 -3.54
CA GLN A 73 16.02 -1.68 -2.99
C GLN A 73 17.41 -2.30 -2.82
N ALA A 74 18.44 -1.44 -2.78
CA ALA A 74 19.80 -1.89 -2.53
C ALA A 74 19.90 -2.63 -1.18
N GLY A 75 20.40 -3.86 -1.21
CA GLY A 75 20.55 -4.70 -0.02
C GLY A 75 19.36 -5.59 0.30
N GLU A 76 18.26 -5.50 -0.45
CA GLU A 76 17.15 -6.43 -0.32
C GLU A 76 17.44 -7.78 -0.98
N VAL A 77 17.01 -8.87 -0.33
CA VAL A 77 17.19 -10.24 -0.82
C VAL A 77 15.83 -10.79 -1.24
N ALA A 78 15.75 -11.23 -2.49
CA ALA A 78 14.54 -11.60 -3.22
C ALA A 78 13.55 -12.54 -2.51
N SER A 79 13.99 -13.33 -1.53
CA SER A 79 13.13 -14.31 -0.84
C SER A 79 12.28 -13.72 0.29
N GLU A 80 12.50 -12.48 0.73
CA GLU A 80 11.85 -11.92 1.93
C GLU A 80 11.40 -10.45 1.79
N VAL A 81 11.34 -9.93 0.57
CA VAL A 81 11.02 -8.52 0.37
C VAL A 81 9.54 -8.27 0.64
N SER A 82 9.26 -7.35 1.56
CA SER A 82 7.90 -6.90 1.83
C SER A 82 7.81 -5.39 1.78
N ARG A 83 6.63 -4.94 1.39
CA ARG A 83 6.25 -3.54 1.37
C ARG A 83 5.11 -3.34 2.35
N ILE A 84 5.15 -2.23 3.05
CA ILE A 84 4.14 -1.82 4.01
C ILE A 84 3.50 -0.54 3.49
N PHE A 85 2.22 -0.63 3.19
CA PHE A 85 1.38 0.50 2.84
C PHE A 85 0.66 0.98 4.10
N THR A 86 0.90 2.22 4.50
CA THR A 86 0.26 2.82 5.69
C THR A 86 -0.59 3.98 5.24
N THR A 87 -1.83 4.05 5.71
CA THR A 87 -2.74 5.18 5.53
C THR A 87 -2.99 5.88 6.84
N LYS A 88 -3.08 7.21 6.79
CA LYS A 88 -3.47 8.04 7.92
C LYS A 88 -4.38 9.16 7.43
N GLY A 89 -5.18 9.69 8.34
CA GLY A 89 -6.13 10.74 8.01
C GLY A 89 -7.04 11.05 9.18
N THR A 90 -8.11 11.77 8.87
CA THR A 90 -9.21 12.05 9.79
C THR A 90 -10.51 11.71 9.10
N ASP A 91 -11.41 11.06 9.83
CA ASP A 91 -12.73 10.71 9.34
C ASP A 91 -13.68 11.92 9.27
N SER A 92 -14.97 11.68 9.04
CA SER A 92 -15.96 12.76 8.95
C SER A 92 -16.24 13.45 10.29
N THR A 93 -15.96 12.81 11.43
CA THR A 93 -16.11 13.38 12.78
C THR A 93 -14.83 14.04 13.30
N GLY A 94 -13.71 13.86 12.59
CA GLY A 94 -12.39 14.38 12.95
C GLY A 94 -11.54 13.41 13.76
N ASP A 95 -12.01 12.17 13.93
CA ASP A 95 -11.28 11.13 14.63
C ASP A 95 -10.19 10.53 13.71
N PRO A 96 -9.07 10.06 14.29
CA PRO A 96 -7.92 9.64 13.50
C PRO A 96 -8.16 8.30 12.80
N ILE A 97 -7.99 8.28 11.48
CA ILE A 97 -7.94 7.05 10.68
C ILE A 97 -6.51 6.53 10.62
N ARG A 98 -6.33 5.22 10.79
CA ARG A 98 -5.06 4.53 10.56
C ARG A 98 -5.31 3.18 9.91
N GLY A 99 -4.73 2.97 8.73
CA GLY A 99 -4.71 1.67 8.05
C GLY A 99 -3.27 1.22 7.82
N ARG A 100 -3.06 -0.10 7.80
CA ARG A 100 -1.78 -0.70 7.45
C ARG A 100 -2.00 -2.00 6.71
N SER A 101 -1.36 -2.15 5.57
CA SER A 101 -1.33 -3.38 4.79
C SER A 101 0.12 -3.77 4.52
N ARG A 102 0.38 -5.07 4.46
CA ARG A 102 1.67 -5.65 4.06
C ARG A 102 1.44 -6.57 2.89
N PHE A 103 2.31 -6.47 1.89
CA PHE A 103 2.38 -7.41 0.78
C PHE A 103 3.83 -7.80 0.49
N ILE A 104 4.00 -8.97 -0.09
CA ILE A 104 5.30 -9.54 -0.50
C ILE A 104 5.61 -9.06 -1.91
N LEU A 105 6.88 -8.75 -2.17
CA LEU A 105 7.38 -8.45 -3.50
C LEU A 105 8.03 -9.71 -4.06
N ASP A 106 7.42 -10.31 -5.08
CA ASP A 106 7.98 -11.45 -5.78
C ASP A 106 8.98 -10.95 -6.83
N ASN A 107 10.24 -11.36 -6.67
CA ASN A 107 11.28 -11.11 -7.66
C ASN A 107 11.39 -12.31 -8.62
N TYR A 108 11.24 -12.05 -9.91
CA TYR A 108 11.53 -13.04 -10.95
C TYR A 108 13.04 -13.15 -11.19
N ILE A 109 13.75 -13.86 -10.31
CA ILE A 109 15.09 -14.34 -10.66
C ILE A 109 14.91 -15.61 -11.48
N VAL A 110 15.01 -15.49 -12.81
CA VAL A 110 15.19 -16.65 -13.68
C VAL A 110 16.61 -17.17 -13.47
N LEU A 111 16.80 -18.10 -12.54
CA LEU A 111 18.05 -18.83 -12.43
C LEU A 111 18.15 -19.80 -13.62
N PRO A 112 19.23 -19.80 -14.40
CA PRO A 112 19.46 -20.86 -15.37
C PRO A 112 19.52 -22.19 -14.62
N ILE A 113 18.71 -23.15 -15.06
CA ILE A 113 18.88 -24.55 -14.64
C ILE A 113 20.22 -24.99 -15.21
N VAL A 114 21.18 -25.30 -14.33
CA VAL A 114 22.47 -25.90 -14.68
C VAL A 114 22.34 -27.42 -14.64
#